data_AF-A0A7Y9H617-F1
#
_entry.id   AF-A0A7Y9H617-F1
#
_cell.length_a   1.000
_cell.length_b   1.000
_cell.length_c   1.000
_cell.angle_alpha   90.00
_cell.angle_beta   90.00
_cell.angle_gamma   90.00
#
_symmetry.space_group_name_H-M   'P 1'
#
loop_
_entity.id
_entity.type
_entity.pdbx_description
1 polymer ?
#
loop_
_entity_poly.entity_id
_entity_poly.type
_entity_poly.pdbx_seq_one_letter_code
_entity_poly.pdbx_strand_id
1 'polypeptide(L)'
;MGDFLDRAEAAVGDDGRLPLGAMPDWDVFPFERDGLQARPLTELADPEPDRRKAPADCRTCQALDTAPQVLHTGGRLAVVRPGATSLPFVANVVTREHVLLDDLDDAGHVELGRLVARTYAAVQALDGVGNVHITKWENGAGHFSMNVMARPRGVLQLRGSNLPVWADMLPDTPQDELDARAEAVRAALARGPRR
;
A
#
# COMPACT_ATOMS: atom_id res chain seq x y z
N MET A 1 3.59 19.09 8.79
CA MET A 1 4.49 18.73 7.66
C MET A 1 5.93 18.75 8.08
N GLY A 2 6.38 19.76 8.84
CA GLY A 2 7.69 19.73 9.52
C GLY A 2 7.94 18.37 10.15
N ASP A 3 6.96 17.89 10.93
CA ASP A 3 7.00 16.60 11.63
C ASP A 3 7.30 15.38 10.73
N PHE A 4 6.90 15.37 9.45
CA PHE A 4 7.21 14.26 8.54
C PHE A 4 8.69 14.29 8.11
N LEU A 5 9.17 15.46 7.66
CA LEU A 5 10.55 15.61 7.23
C LEU A 5 11.51 15.58 8.41
N ASP A 6 11.15 16.15 9.55
CA ASP A 6 11.95 16.10 10.78
C ASP A 6 12.20 14.65 11.21
N ARG A 7 11.19 13.77 11.09
CA ARG A 7 11.36 12.33 11.33
C ARG A 7 12.30 11.66 10.32
N ALA A 8 12.14 11.98 9.04
CA ALA A 8 13.00 11.44 7.99
C ALA A 8 14.47 11.90 8.17
N GLU A 9 14.68 13.18 8.49
CA GLU A 9 15.98 13.78 8.77
C GLU A 9 16.61 13.22 10.03
N ALA A 10 15.82 12.93 11.07
CA ALA A 10 16.32 12.28 12.28
C ALA A 10 16.77 10.82 12.05
N ALA A 11 16.33 10.19 10.95
CA ALA A 11 16.66 8.82 10.60
C ALA A 11 17.88 8.70 9.66
N VAL A 12 18.47 9.82 9.21
CA VAL A 12 19.67 9.77 8.36
C VAL A 12 20.89 9.37 9.16
N GLY A 13 21.78 8.58 8.56
CA GLY A 13 23.07 8.23 9.13
C GLY A 13 24.08 9.37 9.09
N ASP A 14 25.29 9.10 9.60
CA ASP A 14 26.40 10.08 9.65
C ASP A 14 26.79 10.63 8.26
N ASP A 15 26.51 9.89 7.19
CA ASP A 15 26.76 10.31 5.80
C ASP A 15 25.63 11.19 5.21
N GLY A 16 24.62 11.52 6.01
CA GLY A 16 23.48 12.35 5.64
C GLY A 16 22.45 11.63 4.77
N ARG A 17 22.44 10.29 4.74
CA ARG A 17 21.51 9.49 3.94
C ARG A 17 20.66 8.57 4.78
N LEU A 18 19.45 8.28 4.30
CA LEU A 18 18.65 7.19 4.84
C LEU A 18 19.35 5.85 4.55
N PRO A 19 19.28 4.87 5.48
CA PRO A 19 19.73 3.52 5.18
C PRO A 19 18.91 2.91 4.05
N LEU A 20 19.52 2.01 3.29
CA LEU A 20 18.76 1.21 2.32
C LEU A 20 17.76 0.32 3.06
N GLY A 21 16.55 0.24 2.52
CA GLY A 21 15.53 -0.72 2.95
C GLY A 21 15.76 -2.10 2.34
N ALA A 22 14.73 -2.95 2.37
CA ALA A 22 14.79 -4.33 1.88
C ALA A 22 14.59 -4.47 0.36
N MET A 23 14.02 -3.48 -0.34
CA MET A 23 13.71 -3.59 -1.77
C MET A 23 14.90 -3.93 -2.67
N PRO A 24 16.13 -3.40 -2.45
CA PRO A 24 17.30 -3.79 -3.24
C PRO A 24 17.64 -5.28 -3.15
N ASP A 25 17.20 -5.97 -2.09
CA ASP A 25 17.47 -7.39 -1.88
C ASP A 25 16.33 -8.29 -2.43
N TRP A 26 15.32 -7.71 -3.10
CA TRP A 26 14.24 -8.49 -3.71
C TRP A 26 14.69 -9.17 -5.02
N ASP A 27 14.27 -10.42 -5.23
CA ASP A 27 14.57 -11.17 -6.46
C ASP A 27 14.13 -10.46 -7.75
N VAL A 28 13.12 -9.59 -7.66
CA VAL A 28 12.54 -8.82 -8.78
C VAL A 28 13.13 -7.41 -8.93
N PHE A 29 14.05 -7.00 -8.05
CA PHE A 29 14.71 -5.70 -8.18
C PHE A 29 15.60 -5.71 -9.44
N PRO A 30 15.50 -4.71 -10.33
CA PRO A 30 16.08 -4.80 -11.68
C PRO A 30 17.56 -4.42 -11.75
N PHE A 31 18.16 -3.94 -10.65
CA PHE A 31 19.56 -3.51 -10.63
C PHE A 31 20.38 -4.34 -9.65
N GLU A 32 21.65 -4.59 -9.98
CA GLU A 32 22.66 -5.04 -9.03
C GLU A 32 22.81 -3.97 -7.94
N ARG A 33 22.96 -4.43 -6.69
CA ARG A 33 23.11 -3.54 -5.52
C ARG A 33 24.35 -2.65 -5.67
N ASP A 34 25.44 -3.23 -6.13
CA ASP A 34 26.69 -2.53 -6.36
C ASP A 34 26.68 -1.86 -7.74
N GLY A 35 26.84 -0.54 -7.77
CA GLY A 35 27.02 0.22 -9.01
C GLY A 35 25.75 0.47 -9.83
N LEU A 36 24.55 0.07 -9.36
CA LEU A 36 23.26 0.28 -10.02
C LEU A 36 23.25 -0.17 -11.50
N GLN A 37 23.87 -1.31 -11.77
CA GLN A 37 23.88 -1.91 -13.11
C GLN A 37 22.62 -2.74 -13.32
N ALA A 38 22.06 -2.75 -14.52
CA ALA A 38 20.92 -3.62 -14.80
C ALA A 38 21.30 -5.10 -14.65
N ARG A 39 20.47 -5.88 -13.95
CA ARG A 39 20.65 -7.34 -13.85
C ARG A 39 20.44 -7.99 -15.22
N PRO A 40 21.16 -9.07 -15.56
CA PRO A 40 20.89 -9.82 -16.77
C PRO A 40 19.47 -10.40 -16.72
N LEU A 41 18.82 -10.49 -17.89
CA LEU A 41 17.55 -11.21 -18.01
C LEU A 41 17.77 -12.69 -17.69
N THR A 42 16.81 -13.30 -16.99
CA THR A 42 16.80 -14.74 -16.71
C THR A 42 16.16 -15.52 -17.85
N GLU A 43 16.33 -16.84 -17.84
CA GLU A 43 15.60 -17.72 -18.76
C GLU A 43 14.09 -17.59 -18.58
N LEU A 44 13.36 -17.85 -19.68
CA LEU A 44 11.90 -17.92 -19.66
C LEU A 44 11.45 -19.11 -18.82
N ALA A 45 10.60 -18.85 -17.83
CA ALA A 45 9.93 -19.92 -17.09
C ALA A 45 8.66 -20.36 -17.83
N ASP A 46 8.73 -21.52 -18.49
CA ASP A 46 7.59 -22.13 -19.21
C ASP A 46 7.49 -23.64 -18.85
N PRO A 47 6.40 -24.09 -18.18
CA PRO A 47 5.26 -23.30 -17.73
C PRO A 47 5.62 -22.36 -16.57
N GLU A 48 4.86 -21.27 -16.42
CA GLU A 48 5.01 -20.37 -15.29
C GLU A 48 4.69 -21.10 -13.96
N PRO A 49 5.55 -21.04 -12.94
CA PRO A 49 5.29 -21.66 -11.65
C PRO A 49 4.07 -21.06 -10.94
N ASP A 50 3.27 -21.89 -10.27
CA ASP A 50 2.18 -21.41 -9.42
C ASP A 50 2.74 -20.70 -8.17
N ARG A 51 2.41 -19.42 -8.01
CA ARG A 51 2.84 -18.57 -6.88
C ARG A 51 1.73 -18.32 -5.86
N ARG A 52 0.57 -18.97 -6.02
CA ARG A 52 -0.58 -18.78 -5.14
C ARG A 52 -0.24 -19.22 -3.72
N LYS A 53 -0.65 -18.41 -2.76
CA LYS A 53 -0.52 -18.71 -1.33
C LYS A 53 -1.83 -19.28 -0.82
N ALA A 54 -1.74 -20.21 0.14
CA ALA A 54 -2.91 -20.61 0.91
C ALA A 54 -3.44 -19.41 1.73
N PRO A 55 -4.74 -19.35 2.06
CA PRO A 55 -5.31 -18.26 2.86
C PRO A 55 -4.57 -18.01 4.18
N ALA A 56 -4.07 -19.06 4.84
CA ALA A 56 -3.31 -18.94 6.09
C ALA A 56 -2.00 -18.15 5.93
N ASP A 57 -1.38 -18.17 4.75
CA ASP A 57 -0.12 -17.49 4.43
C ASP A 57 -0.34 -16.15 3.70
N CYS A 58 -1.60 -15.73 3.56
CA CYS A 58 -1.97 -14.50 2.86
C CYS A 58 -2.06 -13.32 3.82
N ARG A 59 -1.22 -12.30 3.60
CA ARG A 59 -1.25 -11.06 4.40
C ARG A 59 -2.58 -10.32 4.32
N THR A 60 -3.29 -10.43 3.19
CA THR A 60 -4.61 -9.82 3.04
C THR A 60 -5.66 -10.54 3.87
N CYS A 61 -5.68 -11.89 3.88
CA CYS A 61 -6.54 -12.66 4.78
C CYS A 61 -6.26 -12.34 6.26
N GLN A 62 -4.98 -12.33 6.64
CA GLN A 62 -4.57 -11.97 8.01
C GLN A 62 -5.04 -10.56 8.41
N ALA A 63 -4.97 -9.60 7.49
CA ALA A 63 -5.45 -8.24 7.74
C ALA A 63 -6.98 -8.16 7.85
N LEU A 64 -7.72 -8.95 7.07
CA LEU A 64 -9.17 -9.07 7.19
C LEU A 64 -9.61 -9.69 8.53
N ASP A 65 -8.80 -10.60 9.08
CA ASP A 65 -9.04 -11.22 10.39
C ASP A 65 -8.56 -10.35 11.57
N THR A 66 -7.82 -9.27 11.30
CA THR A 66 -7.28 -8.34 12.31
C THR A 66 -8.17 -7.10 12.39
N ALA A 67 -9.16 -7.07 13.29
CA ALA A 67 -10.16 -6.01 13.36
C ALA A 67 -9.63 -4.55 13.34
N PRO A 68 -8.53 -4.19 14.03
CA PRO A 68 -7.93 -2.85 13.93
C PRO A 68 -7.47 -2.46 12.51
N GLN A 69 -7.15 -3.43 11.67
CA GLN A 69 -6.70 -3.22 10.29
C GLN A 69 -7.86 -3.09 9.29
N VAL A 70 -9.08 -3.50 9.64
CA VAL A 70 -10.26 -3.42 8.74
C VAL A 70 -10.93 -2.05 8.82
N LEU A 71 -10.78 -1.21 7.80
CA LEU A 71 -11.34 0.15 7.73
C LEU A 71 -12.80 0.19 7.25
N HIS A 72 -13.22 -0.77 6.42
CA HIS A 72 -14.59 -0.88 5.92
C HIS A 72 -14.86 -2.29 5.41
N THR A 73 -16.10 -2.75 5.54
CA THR A 73 -16.57 -4.01 4.95
C THR A 73 -17.82 -3.73 4.13
N GLY A 74 -17.77 -4.09 2.86
CA GLY A 74 -18.87 -4.00 1.92
C GLY A 74 -19.48 -5.38 1.62
N GLY A 75 -20.02 -5.54 0.41
CA GLY A 75 -20.63 -6.78 -0.04
C GLY A 75 -19.57 -7.82 -0.33
N ARG A 76 -18.82 -7.61 -1.41
CA ARG A 76 -17.72 -8.47 -1.87
C ARG A 76 -16.35 -7.94 -1.51
N LEU A 77 -16.24 -6.65 -1.21
CA LEU A 77 -14.97 -5.99 -0.96
C LEU A 77 -14.85 -5.48 0.47
N ALA A 78 -13.62 -5.20 0.86
CA ALA A 78 -13.27 -4.54 2.10
C ALA A 78 -12.19 -3.48 1.84
N VAL A 79 -11.97 -2.62 2.81
CA VAL A 79 -10.79 -1.76 2.88
C VAL A 79 -10.01 -2.14 4.11
N VAL A 80 -8.73 -2.49 3.95
CA VAL A 80 -7.81 -2.79 5.04
C VAL A 80 -6.63 -1.82 5.03
N ARG A 81 -5.82 -1.80 6.10
CA ARG A 81 -4.55 -1.09 6.18
C ARG A 81 -3.45 -1.98 6.75
N PRO A 82 -2.16 -1.70 6.48
CA PRO A 82 -1.08 -2.38 7.19
C PRO A 82 -1.03 -1.93 8.67
N GLY A 83 -0.41 -2.75 9.51
CA GLY A 83 -0.16 -2.42 10.92
C GLY A 83 0.82 -1.26 11.11
N ALA A 84 1.78 -1.10 10.19
CA ALA A 84 2.74 0.00 10.18
C ALA A 84 2.96 0.49 8.75
N THR A 85 3.37 1.76 8.60
CA THR A 85 3.78 2.35 7.33
C THR A 85 4.53 3.66 7.57
N SER A 86 5.56 3.91 6.78
CA SER A 86 6.31 5.17 6.75
C SER A 86 5.64 6.28 5.94
N LEU A 87 4.59 5.97 5.18
CA LEU A 87 3.78 6.97 4.48
C LEU A 87 2.74 7.57 5.43
N PRO A 88 2.22 8.79 5.15
CA PRO A 88 1.15 9.36 5.96
C PRO A 88 -0.03 8.42 6.18
N PHE A 89 -0.38 7.64 5.16
CA PHE A 89 -1.37 6.57 5.26
C PHE A 89 -1.26 5.61 4.08
N VAL A 90 -1.58 4.34 4.31
CA VAL A 90 -1.78 3.32 3.26
C VAL A 90 -3.07 2.57 3.56
N ALA A 91 -3.86 2.33 2.52
CA ALA A 91 -5.00 1.43 2.55
C ALA A 91 -4.96 0.50 1.33
N ASN A 92 -5.68 -0.62 1.44
CA ASN A 92 -5.85 -1.59 0.39
C ASN A 92 -7.33 -1.87 0.20
N VAL A 93 -7.84 -1.70 -1.02
CA VAL A 93 -9.15 -2.22 -1.41
C VAL A 93 -8.97 -3.67 -1.82
N VAL A 94 -9.65 -4.58 -1.13
CA VAL A 94 -9.39 -6.03 -1.22
C VAL A 94 -10.68 -6.80 -1.41
N THR A 95 -10.61 -7.98 -2.02
CA THR A 95 -11.71 -8.95 -1.95
C THR A 95 -11.83 -9.48 -0.54
N ARG A 96 -13.07 -9.75 -0.08
CA ARG A 96 -13.31 -10.35 1.24
C ARG A 96 -12.92 -11.82 1.27
N GLU A 97 -13.07 -12.50 0.14
CA GLU A 97 -12.65 -13.88 -0.05
C GLU A 97 -11.27 -13.91 -0.73
N HIS A 98 -10.54 -15.03 -0.56
CA HIS A 98 -9.24 -15.25 -1.20
C HIS A 98 -9.45 -15.60 -2.68
N VAL A 99 -9.79 -14.57 -3.46
CA VAL A 99 -10.06 -14.66 -4.90
C VAL A 99 -9.40 -13.50 -5.64
N LEU A 100 -9.19 -13.69 -6.94
CA LEU A 100 -8.55 -12.72 -7.84
C LEU A 100 -9.54 -11.66 -8.33
N LEU A 101 -9.03 -10.68 -9.07
CA LEU A 101 -9.86 -9.68 -9.73
C LEU A 101 -10.83 -10.34 -10.72
N ASP A 102 -10.33 -11.29 -11.50
CA ASP A 102 -11.07 -11.97 -12.57
C ASP A 102 -12.19 -12.89 -12.05
N ASP A 103 -12.17 -13.20 -10.76
CA ASP A 103 -13.21 -13.98 -10.08
C ASP A 103 -14.41 -13.11 -9.63
N LEU A 104 -14.32 -11.78 -9.75
CA LEU A 104 -15.41 -10.87 -9.42
C LEU A 104 -16.49 -10.85 -10.51
N ASP A 105 -17.75 -10.80 -10.08
CA ASP A 105 -18.88 -10.52 -10.97
C ASP A 105 -19.06 -9.01 -11.20
N ASP A 106 -19.99 -8.64 -12.08
CA ASP A 106 -20.30 -7.23 -12.39
C ASP A 106 -20.66 -6.41 -11.16
N ALA A 107 -21.37 -7.01 -10.18
CA ALA A 107 -21.68 -6.34 -8.93
C ALA A 107 -20.42 -6.01 -8.12
N GLY A 108 -19.46 -6.94 -8.09
CA GLY A 108 -18.13 -6.74 -7.51
C GLY A 108 -17.32 -5.67 -8.21
N HIS A 109 -17.33 -5.63 -9.55
CA HIS A 109 -16.67 -4.58 -10.32
C HIS A 109 -17.28 -3.19 -10.07
N VAL A 110 -18.61 -3.09 -9.95
CA VAL A 110 -19.30 -1.85 -9.58
C VAL A 110 -18.93 -1.41 -8.16
N GLU A 111 -18.90 -2.35 -7.21
CA GLU A 111 -18.45 -2.09 -5.84
C GLU A 111 -17.00 -1.60 -5.82
N LEU A 112 -16.12 -2.22 -6.62
CA LEU A 112 -14.70 -1.89 -6.72
C LEU A 112 -14.49 -0.44 -7.13
N GLY A 113 -15.09 -0.01 -8.25
CA GLY A 113 -14.95 1.37 -8.74
C GLY A 113 -15.41 2.40 -7.70
N ARG A 114 -16.53 2.13 -7.01
CA ARG A 114 -17.06 3.01 -5.96
C ARG A 114 -16.16 3.04 -4.73
N LEU A 115 -15.67 1.88 -4.30
CA LEU A 115 -14.88 1.76 -3.08
C LEU A 115 -13.48 2.33 -3.26
N VAL A 116 -12.86 2.15 -4.43
CA VAL A 116 -11.60 2.81 -4.80
C VAL A 116 -11.75 4.33 -4.77
N ALA A 117 -12.79 4.89 -5.41
CA ALA A 117 -13.02 6.33 -5.42
C ALA A 117 -13.26 6.92 -4.02
N ARG A 118 -14.05 6.22 -3.19
CA ARG A 118 -14.32 6.63 -1.79
C ARG A 118 -13.06 6.55 -0.92
N THR A 119 -12.26 5.49 -1.07
CA THR A 119 -11.00 5.32 -0.33
C THR A 119 -9.99 6.37 -0.73
N TYR A 120 -9.82 6.63 -2.04
CA TYR A 120 -9.00 7.73 -2.55
C TYR A 120 -9.40 9.06 -1.91
N ALA A 121 -10.69 9.41 -1.94
CA ALA A 121 -11.17 10.67 -1.40
C ALA A 121 -10.98 10.79 0.13
N ALA A 122 -11.19 9.68 0.86
CA ALA A 122 -10.97 9.64 2.31
C ALA A 122 -9.49 9.86 2.67
N VAL A 123 -8.58 9.18 1.97
CA VAL A 123 -7.14 9.30 2.19
C VAL A 123 -6.61 10.67 1.76
N GLN A 124 -7.08 11.20 0.62
CA GLN A 124 -6.69 12.52 0.11
C GLN A 124 -7.12 13.66 1.05
N ALA A 125 -8.18 13.46 1.84
CA ALA A 125 -8.69 14.44 2.79
C ALA A 125 -7.92 14.48 4.12
N LEU A 126 -7.02 13.53 4.38
CA LEU A 126 -6.19 13.53 5.57
C LEU A 126 -5.22 14.74 5.56
N ASP A 127 -4.99 15.30 6.74
CA ASP A 127 -4.01 16.38 6.87
C ASP A 127 -2.61 15.91 6.50
N GLY A 128 -1.82 16.81 5.91
CA GLY A 128 -0.49 16.49 5.41
C GLY A 128 -0.46 15.67 4.12
N VAL A 129 -1.60 15.22 3.56
CA VAL A 129 -1.61 14.53 2.26
C VAL A 129 -1.60 15.55 1.13
N GLY A 130 -0.74 15.31 0.14
CA GLY A 130 -0.59 16.17 -1.03
C GLY A 130 -1.04 15.52 -2.34
N ASN A 131 -0.97 14.19 -2.43
CA ASN A 131 -1.56 13.41 -3.52
C ASN A 131 -1.78 11.97 -3.02
N VAL A 132 -2.55 11.17 -3.75
CA VAL A 132 -2.76 9.74 -3.47
C VAL A 132 -2.47 8.92 -4.73
N HIS A 133 -1.69 7.85 -4.58
CA HIS A 133 -1.40 6.89 -5.64
C HIS A 133 -2.34 5.69 -5.53
N ILE A 134 -2.88 5.25 -6.66
CA ILE A 134 -3.66 4.01 -6.76
C ILE A 134 -2.86 3.05 -7.64
N THR A 135 -2.52 1.88 -7.11
CA THR A 135 -1.74 0.87 -7.87
C THR A 135 -2.29 -0.54 -7.66
N LYS A 136 -2.30 -1.31 -8.74
CA LYS A 136 -2.49 -2.76 -8.69
C LYS A 136 -1.17 -3.42 -9.06
N TRP A 137 -0.54 -4.05 -8.07
CA TRP A 137 0.57 -4.97 -8.26
C TRP A 137 0.08 -6.38 -7.94
N GLU A 138 0.42 -7.36 -8.77
CA GLU A 138 0.06 -8.77 -8.58
C GLU A 138 1.33 -9.59 -8.82
N ASN A 139 1.77 -10.32 -7.80
CA ASN A 139 2.90 -11.25 -7.90
C ASN A 139 2.41 -12.72 -7.96
N GLY A 140 1.12 -12.92 -8.24
CA GLY A 140 0.47 -14.22 -8.30
C GLY A 140 0.10 -14.82 -6.94
N ALA A 141 -0.06 -14.02 -5.88
CA ALA A 141 -0.31 -14.53 -4.52
C ALA A 141 -1.73 -15.09 -4.31
N GLY A 142 -2.66 -14.81 -5.24
CA GLY A 142 -4.00 -15.41 -5.25
C GLY A 142 -5.10 -14.58 -4.58
N HIS A 143 -4.80 -13.38 -4.08
CA HIS A 143 -5.79 -12.53 -3.39
C HIS A 143 -5.74 -11.10 -3.95
N PHE A 144 -6.84 -10.66 -4.53
CA PHE A 144 -6.97 -9.30 -5.03
C PHE A 144 -6.76 -8.24 -3.94
N SER A 145 -5.82 -7.32 -4.21
CA SER A 145 -5.55 -6.15 -3.41
C SER A 145 -5.10 -4.99 -4.30
N MET A 146 -5.74 -3.82 -4.16
CA MET A 146 -5.39 -2.58 -4.83
C MET A 146 -4.94 -1.55 -3.79
N ASN A 147 -3.71 -1.05 -3.93
CA ASN A 147 -3.11 -0.12 -2.99
C ASN A 147 -3.63 1.30 -3.20
N VAL A 148 -3.82 2.03 -2.10
CA VAL A 148 -4.13 3.45 -2.01
C VAL A 148 -3.11 4.08 -1.07
N MET A 149 -2.10 4.75 -1.62
CA MET A 149 -0.94 5.24 -0.87
C MET A 149 -0.92 6.77 -0.82
N ALA A 150 -0.89 7.35 0.38
CA ALA A 150 -0.82 8.78 0.57
C ALA A 150 0.61 9.29 0.35
N ARG A 151 0.78 10.26 -0.56
CA ARG A 151 2.03 11.01 -0.69
C ARG A 151 2.00 12.23 0.23
N PRO A 152 3.04 12.45 1.05
CA PRO A 152 3.12 13.65 1.89
C PRO A 152 3.18 14.93 1.05
N ARG A 153 2.39 15.94 1.44
CA ARG A 153 2.34 17.26 0.79
C ARG A 153 3.70 17.94 0.83
N GLY A 154 4.09 18.61 -0.25
CA GLY A 154 5.38 19.31 -0.34
C GLY A 154 6.61 18.42 -0.56
N VAL A 155 6.58 17.13 -0.20
CA VAL A 155 7.73 16.22 -0.39
C VAL A 155 7.72 15.63 -1.81
N LEU A 156 8.31 16.35 -2.76
CA LEU A 156 8.26 16.00 -4.18
C LEU A 156 9.18 14.83 -4.59
N GLN A 157 10.16 14.46 -3.78
CA GLN A 157 11.01 13.29 -4.04
C GLN A 157 10.22 11.98 -4.02
N LEU A 158 9.16 11.93 -3.20
CA LEU A 158 8.25 10.78 -3.04
C LEU A 158 7.18 10.71 -4.15
N ARG A 159 7.52 11.05 -5.40
CA ARG A 159 6.57 11.06 -6.52
C ARG A 159 6.71 9.84 -7.42
N GLY A 160 5.61 9.47 -8.05
CA GLY A 160 5.58 8.44 -9.08
C GLY A 160 5.79 7.03 -8.53
N SER A 161 6.26 6.13 -9.38
CA SER A 161 6.46 4.71 -9.07
C SER A 161 7.50 4.44 -7.97
N ASN A 162 8.32 5.43 -7.62
CA ASN A 162 9.34 5.31 -6.57
C ASN A 162 8.82 5.63 -5.16
N LEU A 163 7.54 6.00 -4.99
CA LEU A 163 6.97 6.23 -3.66
C LEU A 163 7.18 5.03 -2.69
N PRO A 164 6.92 3.76 -3.09
CA PRO A 164 7.16 2.61 -2.21
C PRO A 164 8.64 2.38 -1.91
N VAL A 165 9.52 2.67 -2.89
CA VAL A 165 10.98 2.54 -2.69
C VAL A 165 11.46 3.54 -1.64
N TRP A 166 10.97 4.78 -1.70
CA TRP A 166 11.23 5.75 -0.63
C TRP A 166 10.62 5.31 0.71
N ALA A 167 9.39 4.78 0.69
CA ALA A 167 8.72 4.32 1.90
C ALA A 167 9.52 3.22 2.63
N ASP A 168 10.15 2.31 1.90
CA ASP A 168 10.96 1.22 2.45
C ASP A 168 12.22 1.70 3.20
N MET A 169 12.68 2.94 2.96
CA MET A 169 13.84 3.55 3.62
C MET A 169 13.47 4.52 4.74
N LEU A 170 12.20 4.90 4.84
CA LEU A 170 11.72 5.91 5.78
C LEU A 170 11.27 5.29 7.10
N PRO A 171 11.42 6.00 8.24
CA PRO A 171 10.89 5.53 9.51
C PRO A 171 9.36 5.44 9.47
N ASP A 172 8.80 4.51 10.23
CA ASP A 172 7.35 4.35 10.36
C ASP A 172 6.69 5.61 10.93
N THR A 173 5.47 5.87 10.45
CA THR A 173 4.57 6.86 11.07
C THR A 173 4.24 6.42 12.49
N PRO A 174 4.28 7.33 13.49
CA PRO A 174 3.86 7.03 14.86
C PRO A 174 2.49 6.34 14.91
N GLN A 175 2.36 5.32 15.74
CA GLN A 175 1.16 4.46 15.76
C GLN A 175 -0.11 5.24 16.15
N ASP A 176 0.00 6.20 17.08
CA ASP A 176 -1.10 7.08 17.47
C ASP A 176 -1.55 7.99 16.32
N GLU A 177 -0.62 8.56 15.55
CA GLU A 177 -0.90 9.33 14.34
C GLU A 177 -1.59 8.46 13.28
N LEU A 178 -1.10 7.23 13.10
CA LEU A 178 -1.62 6.28 12.12
C LEU A 178 -3.03 5.77 12.50
N ASP A 179 -3.27 5.51 13.77
CA ASP A 179 -4.57 5.08 14.30
C ASP A 179 -5.60 6.21 14.25
N ALA A 180 -5.22 7.44 14.60
CA ALA A 180 -6.08 8.61 14.45
C ALA A 180 -6.51 8.83 12.99
N ARG A 181 -5.58 8.65 12.04
CA ARG A 181 -5.89 8.70 10.59
C ARG A 181 -6.78 7.54 10.16
N ALA A 182 -6.57 6.34 10.69
CA ALA A 182 -7.42 5.19 10.40
C ALA A 182 -8.87 5.45 10.83
N GLU A 183 -9.10 6.06 11.99
CA GLU A 183 -10.44 6.45 12.44
C GLU A 183 -11.07 7.51 11.54
N ALA A 184 -10.31 8.51 11.10
CA ALA A 184 -10.80 9.50 10.14
C ALA A 184 -11.23 8.85 8.81
N VAL A 185 -10.47 7.87 8.31
CA VAL A 185 -10.80 7.12 7.10
C VAL A 185 -12.02 6.21 7.32
N ARG A 186 -12.10 5.47 8.44
CA ARG A 186 -13.28 4.67 8.82
C ARG A 186 -14.54 5.52 8.81
N ALA A 187 -14.51 6.68 9.47
CA ALA A 187 -15.63 7.60 9.54
C ALA A 187 -16.01 8.15 8.15
N ALA A 188 -15.04 8.44 7.29
CA ALA A 188 -15.29 8.88 5.92
C ALA A 188 -15.94 7.79 5.06
N LEU A 189 -15.49 6.55 5.19
CA LEU A 189 -16.08 5.41 4.49
C LEU A 189 -17.50 5.15 5.01
N ALA A 190 -17.76 5.20 6.31
CA ALA A 190 -19.11 4.97 6.87
C ALA A 190 -20.19 5.93 6.34
N ARG A 191 -19.84 7.18 6.01
CA ARG A 191 -20.79 8.22 5.55
C ARG A 191 -21.38 7.99 4.15
N GLY A 192 -20.86 7.04 3.38
CA GLY A 192 -21.28 6.83 1.99
C GLY A 192 -20.85 7.96 1.04
N PRO A 193 -21.20 7.90 -0.26
CA PRO A 193 -20.83 8.95 -1.20
C PRO A 193 -21.52 10.28 -0.86
N ARG A 194 -20.75 11.37 -0.83
CA ARG A 194 -21.31 12.73 -0.83
C ARG A 194 -21.93 12.96 -2.21
N ARG A 195 -23.24 13.24 -2.23
CA ARG A 195 -23.98 13.63 -3.43
C ARG A 195 -23.49 14.98 -3.95
#